data_AF-A0A9E5TZ06-F1
#
_entry.id   AF-A0A9E5TZ06-F1
#
_cell.length_a   1.000
_cell.length_b   1.000
_cell.length_c   1.000
_cell.angle_alpha   90.00
_cell.angle_beta   90.00
_cell.angle_gamma   90.00
#
_symmetry.space_group_name_H-M   'P 1'
#
loop_
_entity.id
_entity.type
_entity.pdbx_description
1 polymer ?
#
loop_
_entity_poly.entity_id
_entity_poly.type
_entity_poly.pdbx_seq_one_letter_code
_entity_poly.pdbx_strand_id
1 'polypeptide(L)'
;GPFAAMVVFLAGLLGRLFHELINFVQHFGLVRAENSPIEPRHSWDSYRRVSNALHYNLPRHSDHHMFATKPFWRLDALEEAPMLPYGYQTMAFIALTPPLWRHIMRGMLK
;
A
#
# COMPACT_ATOMS: atom_id res chain seq x y z
N GLY A 1 -10.97 -14.70 -29.36
CA GLY A 1 -12.41 -15.08 -29.30
C GLY A 1 -13.04 -14.58 -28.01
N PRO A 2 -14.37 -14.68 -27.85
CA PRO A 2 -15.11 -14.11 -26.71
C PRO A 2 -14.63 -14.63 -25.35
N PHE A 3 -14.29 -15.91 -25.25
CA PHE A 3 -13.71 -16.49 -24.03
C PHE A 3 -12.39 -15.81 -23.62
N ALA A 4 -11.46 -15.62 -24.57
CA ALA A 4 -10.21 -14.93 -24.30
C ALA A 4 -10.44 -13.47 -23.88
N ALA A 5 -11.39 -12.77 -24.51
CA ALA A 5 -11.76 -11.41 -24.14
C ALA A 5 -12.32 -11.35 -22.70
N MET A 6 -13.18 -12.30 -22.32
CA MET A 6 -13.71 -12.40 -20.96
C MET A 6 -12.59 -12.64 -19.93
N VAL A 7 -11.65 -13.55 -20.22
CA VAL A 7 -10.51 -13.82 -19.32
C VAL A 7 -9.65 -12.58 -19.12
N VAL A 8 -9.29 -11.88 -20.20
CA VAL A 8 -8.48 -10.64 -20.12
C VAL A 8 -9.23 -9.56 -19.34
N PHE A 9 -10.53 -9.39 -19.59
CA PHE A 9 -11.35 -8.43 -18.87
C PHE A 9 -11.39 -8.74 -17.37
N LEU A 10 -11.65 -9.99 -16.99
CA LEU A 10 -11.69 -10.40 -15.58
C LEU A 10 -10.32 -10.23 -14.90
N ALA A 11 -9.24 -10.59 -15.58
CA ALA A 11 -7.88 -10.38 -15.06
C ALA A 11 -7.58 -8.89 -14.83
N GLY A 12 -7.95 -8.03 -15.78
CA GLY A 12 -7.80 -6.58 -15.65
C GLY A 12 -8.65 -5.99 -14.52
N LEU A 13 -9.89 -6.43 -14.39
CA LEU A 13 -10.80 -6.02 -13.32
C LEU A 13 -10.24 -6.42 -11.94
N LEU A 14 -9.81 -7.67 -11.78
CA LEU A 14 -9.21 -8.16 -10.54
C LEU A 14 -7.91 -7.41 -10.21
N GLY A 15 -7.06 -7.17 -11.20
CA GLY A 15 -5.85 -6.36 -11.03
C GLY A 15 -6.15 -4.93 -10.59
N ARG A 16 -7.18 -4.30 -11.17
CA ARG A 16 -7.63 -2.96 -10.80
C ARG A 16 -8.15 -2.90 -9.36
N LEU A 17 -9.00 -3.85 -8.97
CA LEU A 17 -9.55 -3.94 -7.61
C LEU A 17 -8.43 -4.19 -6.58
N PHE A 18 -7.50 -5.08 -6.89
CA PHE A 18 -6.34 -5.34 -6.03
C PHE A 18 -5.47 -4.08 -5.89
N HIS A 19 -5.18 -3.38 -6.99
CA HIS A 19 -4.43 -2.13 -6.95
C HIS A 19 -5.11 -1.07 -6.09
N GLU A 20 -6.43 -0.89 -6.21
CA GLU A 20 -7.19 0.05 -5.38
C GLU A 20 -7.20 -0.33 -3.90
N LEU A 21 -7.33 -1.61 -3.58
CA LEU A 21 -7.26 -2.09 -2.20
C LEU A 21 -5.91 -1.75 -1.57
N ILE A 22 -4.84 -1.95 -2.33
CA ILE A 22 -3.48 -1.69 -1.89
C ILE A 22 -3.24 -0.18 -1.73
N ASN A 23 -3.69 0.62 -2.70
CA ASN A 23 -3.65 2.08 -2.65
C ASN A 23 -4.42 2.62 -1.43
N PHE A 24 -5.60 2.08 -1.16
CA PHE A 24 -6.39 2.41 0.03
C PHE A 24 -5.60 2.14 1.31
N VAL A 25 -4.99 0.95 1.45
CA VAL A 25 -4.19 0.59 2.63
C VAL A 25 -3.00 1.54 2.82
N GLN A 26 -2.29 1.88 1.74
CA GLN A 26 -1.10 2.74 1.77
C GLN A 26 -1.38 4.17 2.22
N HIS A 27 -2.58 4.69 1.94
CA HIS A 27 -2.91 6.09 2.16
C HIS A 27 -4.03 6.31 3.20
N PHE A 28 -4.48 5.26 3.87
CA PHE A 28 -5.60 5.37 4.79
C PHE A 28 -5.32 6.32 5.95
N GLY A 29 -6.16 7.35 6.08
CA GLY A 29 -6.22 8.23 7.25
C GLY A 29 -5.05 9.19 7.44
N LEU A 30 -4.02 9.12 6.59
CA LEU A 30 -2.89 10.05 6.63
C LEU A 30 -3.22 11.30 5.81
N VAL A 31 -2.92 12.47 6.36
CA VAL A 31 -3.22 13.76 5.72
C VAL A 31 -1.91 14.50 5.47
N ARG A 32 -1.81 15.09 4.28
CA ARG A 32 -0.76 16.02 3.90
C ARG A 32 -1.38 17.39 3.69
N ALA A 33 -0.73 18.45 4.18
CA ALA A 33 -1.15 19.81 3.89
C ALA A 33 -1.01 20.12 2.40
N GLU A 34 -1.93 20.90 1.86
CA GLU A 34 -1.88 21.28 0.45
C GLU A 34 -0.58 22.04 0.17
N ASN A 35 0.07 21.73 -0.97
CA ASN A 35 1.36 22.29 -1.39
C ASN A 35 2.57 22.02 -0.47
N SER A 36 2.44 21.20 0.58
CA SER A 36 3.61 20.79 1.37
C SER A 36 4.40 19.70 0.63
N PRO A 37 5.72 19.56 0.87
CA PRO A 37 6.50 18.46 0.34
C PRO A 37 5.93 17.09 0.74
N ILE A 38 6.23 16.06 -0.07
CA ILE A 38 5.99 14.67 0.30
C ILE A 38 7.06 14.28 1.33
N GLU A 39 6.67 13.52 2.34
CA GLU A 39 7.51 13.14 3.48
C GLU A 39 7.15 11.70 3.87
N PRO A 40 8.03 10.99 4.58
CA PRO A 40 7.82 9.58 4.89
C PRO A 40 6.52 9.31 5.66
N ARG A 41 6.05 10.28 6.45
CA ARG A 41 4.81 10.19 7.24
C ARG A 41 3.51 10.23 6.43
N HIS A 42 3.56 10.47 5.12
CA HIS A 42 2.37 10.62 4.27
C HIS A 42 1.88 9.31 3.64
N SER A 43 2.53 8.19 3.97
CA SER A 43 2.17 6.84 3.48
C SER A 43 2.53 5.78 4.50
N TRP A 44 1.79 4.67 4.48
CA TRP A 44 2.06 3.49 5.30
C TRP A 44 3.07 2.56 4.62
N ASP A 45 4.04 2.10 5.42
CA ASP A 45 5.10 1.18 5.00
C ASP A 45 4.96 -0.22 5.63
N SER A 46 5.67 -1.20 5.06
CA SER A 46 5.85 -2.52 5.64
C SER A 46 7.18 -3.16 5.21
N TYR A 47 7.99 -3.59 6.17
CA TYR A 47 9.29 -4.24 5.93
C TYR A 47 9.26 -5.76 6.13
N ARG A 48 8.06 -6.36 6.16
CA ARG A 48 7.90 -7.81 6.22
C ARG A 48 8.45 -8.43 4.92
N ARG A 49 9.33 -9.42 5.04
CA ARG A 49 10.03 -10.06 3.90
C ARG A 49 9.07 -10.60 2.84
N VAL A 50 8.02 -11.32 3.26
CA VAL A 50 6.99 -11.86 2.34
C VAL A 50 6.24 -10.74 1.62
N SER A 51 5.88 -9.67 2.34
CA SER A 51 5.23 -8.51 1.74
C SER A 51 6.08 -7.86 0.66
N ASN A 52 7.36 -7.66 0.96
CA ASN A 52 8.32 -7.06 0.05
C ASN A 52 8.62 -7.96 -1.14
N ALA A 53 8.82 -9.26 -0.95
CA ALA A 53 9.09 -10.18 -2.05
C ALA A 53 7.93 -10.24 -3.04
N LEU A 54 6.69 -10.36 -2.55
CA LEU A 54 5.50 -10.47 -3.40
C LEU A 54 5.15 -9.18 -4.13
N HIS A 55 5.52 -8.03 -3.57
CA HIS A 55 5.21 -6.71 -4.14
C HIS A 55 6.45 -5.98 -4.65
N TYR A 56 7.55 -6.69 -4.91
CA TYR A 56 8.79 -6.09 -5.42
C TYR A 56 9.25 -4.87 -4.60
N ASN A 57 9.27 -4.98 -3.27
CA ASN A 57 9.58 -3.90 -2.32
C ASN A 57 8.67 -2.65 -2.38
N LEU A 58 7.57 -2.65 -3.15
CA LEU A 58 6.58 -1.57 -3.15
C LEU A 58 6.09 -1.17 -1.74
N PRO A 59 6.00 -2.08 -0.73
CA PRO A 59 5.64 -1.69 0.63
C PRO A 59 6.66 -0.76 1.32
N ARG A 60 7.80 -0.45 0.71
CA ARG A 60 8.70 0.68 1.05
C ARG A 60 8.18 1.94 0.35
N HIS A 61 6.91 2.23 0.59
CA HIS A 61 6.10 3.14 -0.21
C HIS A 61 6.48 4.60 -0.02
N SER A 62 6.84 4.95 1.21
CA SER A 62 7.32 6.27 1.57
C SER A 62 8.56 6.67 0.78
N ASP A 63 9.54 5.77 0.63
CA ASP A 63 10.73 6.01 -0.18
C ASP A 63 10.41 6.07 -1.68
N HIS A 64 9.48 5.24 -2.14
CA HIS A 64 8.97 5.32 -3.51
C HIS A 64 8.32 6.69 -3.80
N HIS A 65 7.54 7.24 -2.88
CA HIS A 65 6.91 8.53 -3.05
C HIS A 65 7.86 9.73 -2.93
N MET A 66 8.89 9.62 -2.10
CA MET A 66 9.95 10.62 -2.04
C MET A 66 10.84 10.60 -3.29
N PHE A 67 11.09 9.42 -3.85
CA PHE A 67 11.96 9.21 -5.00
C PHE A 67 11.30 8.31 -6.04
N ALA A 68 10.28 8.81 -6.74
CA ALA A 68 9.45 8.02 -7.68
C ALA A 68 10.23 7.32 -8.81
N THR A 69 11.41 7.83 -9.16
CA THR A 69 12.29 7.26 -10.20
C THR A 69 13.28 6.23 -9.64
N LYS A 70 13.33 6.03 -8.32
CA LYS A 70 14.19 5.04 -7.67
C LYS A 70 13.67 3.64 -8.03
N PRO A 71 14.54 2.75 -8.55
CA PRO A 71 14.09 1.42 -8.92
C PRO A 71 13.75 0.60 -7.68
N PHE A 72 12.79 -0.31 -7.83
CA PHE A 72 12.17 -1.03 -6.72
C PHE A 72 13.17 -1.83 -5.85
N TRP A 73 14.26 -2.33 -6.42
CA TRP A 73 15.30 -3.08 -5.68
C TRP A 73 16.22 -2.20 -4.84
N ARG A 74 16.17 -0.87 -5.02
CA ARG A 74 16.92 0.12 -4.23
C ARG A 74 16.06 0.86 -3.22
N LEU A 75 14.75 0.61 -3.15
CA LEU A 75 13.91 1.28 -2.16
C LEU A 75 14.41 0.97 -0.75
N ASP A 76 14.43 1.96 0.14
CA ASP A 76 14.97 1.86 1.50
C ASP A 76 13.88 2.01 2.55
N ALA A 77 14.20 1.65 3.79
CA ALA A 77 13.34 1.91 4.95
C ALA A 77 13.57 3.33 5.45
N LEU A 78 12.50 4.04 5.79
CA LEU A 78 12.55 5.40 6.30
C LEU A 78 11.99 5.41 7.73
N GLU A 79 12.75 5.95 8.68
CA GLU A 79 12.46 5.84 10.11
C GLU A 79 11.17 6.57 10.50
N GLU A 80 10.84 7.66 9.79
CA GLU A 80 9.65 8.46 10.03
C GLU A 80 8.39 7.89 9.34
N ALA A 81 8.53 6.82 8.56
CA ALA A 81 7.40 6.20 7.87
C ALA A 81 6.54 5.38 8.86
N PRO A 82 5.21 5.63 8.91
CA PRO A 82 4.32 4.86 9.76
C PRO A 82 4.20 3.43 9.23
N MET A 83 4.20 2.46 10.14
CA MET A 83 4.31 1.04 9.81
C MET A 83 2.98 0.31 9.95
N LEU A 84 2.63 -0.49 8.94
CA LEU A 84 1.52 -1.43 9.03
C LEU A 84 1.83 -2.55 10.05
N PRO A 85 0.90 -2.87 10.96
CA PRO A 85 1.18 -3.73 12.11
C PRO A 85 1.42 -5.19 11.69
N TYR A 86 0.65 -5.67 10.72
CA TYR A 86 0.66 -7.07 10.28
C TYR A 86 1.23 -7.27 8.88
N GLY A 87 1.87 -6.24 8.33
CA GLY A 87 2.35 -6.24 6.96
C GLY A 87 1.23 -6.13 5.93
N TYR A 88 1.64 -6.18 4.67
CA TYR A 88 0.85 -5.62 3.58
C TYR A 88 -0.37 -6.47 3.18
N GLN A 89 -0.16 -7.77 2.97
CA GLN A 89 -1.21 -8.72 2.58
C GLN A 89 -2.27 -8.86 3.66
N THR A 90 -1.84 -9.04 4.91
CA THR A 90 -2.74 -9.18 6.05
C THR A 90 -3.61 -7.94 6.19
N MET A 91 -3.02 -6.76 6.09
CA MET A 91 -3.75 -5.50 6.18
C MET A 91 -4.71 -5.30 5.00
N ALA A 92 -4.35 -5.70 3.78
CA ALA A 92 -5.25 -5.68 2.62
C ALA A 92 -6.49 -6.57 2.84
N PHE A 93 -6.34 -7.79 3.35
CA PHE A 93 -7.50 -8.63 3.67
C PHE A 93 -8.34 -8.07 4.82
N ILE A 94 -7.70 -7.51 5.85
CA ILE A 94 -8.41 -6.85 6.96
C ILE A 94 -9.21 -5.64 6.47
N ALA A 95 -8.69 -4.86 5.50
CA ALA A 95 -9.37 -3.70 4.93
C ALA A 95 -10.72 -4.05 4.29
N LEU A 96 -10.90 -5.29 3.81
CA LEU A 96 -12.17 -5.81 3.30
C LEU A 96 -13.22 -6.02 4.40
N THR A 97 -12.84 -5.94 5.68
CA THR A 97 -13.74 -6.02 6.84
C THR A 97 -13.70 -4.69 7.61
N PRO A 98 -14.50 -3.68 7.22
CA PRO A 98 -14.37 -2.32 7.72
C PRO A 98 -14.43 -2.15 9.25
N PRO A 99 -15.26 -2.89 10.02
CA PRO A 99 -15.25 -2.79 11.48
C PRO A 99 -13.89 -3.18 12.09
N LEU A 100 -13.29 -4.27 11.60
CA LEU A 100 -11.99 -4.75 12.09
C LEU A 100 -10.86 -3.80 11.67
N TRP A 101 -10.87 -3.34 10.42
CA TRP A 101 -9.95 -2.33 9.92
C TRP A 101 -9.95 -1.08 10.80
N ARG A 102 -11.13 -0.50 11.03
CA ARG A 102 -11.27 0.71 11.85
C ARG A 102 -10.82 0.50 13.29
N HIS A 103 -11.07 -0.68 13.85
CA HIS A 103 -10.62 -1.02 15.20
C HIS A 103 -9.09 -1.00 15.31
N ILE A 104 -8.39 -1.62 14.36
CA ILE A 104 -6.92 -1.67 14.32
C ILE A 104 -6.33 -0.28 14.04
N MET A 105 -6.81 0.41 12.99
CA MET A 105 -6.22 1.67 12.56
C MET A 105 -6.45 2.82 13.54
N ARG A 106 -7.52 2.78 14.35
CA ARG A 106 -7.81 3.83 15.35
C ARG A 106 -6.65 4.05 16.32
N GLY A 107 -5.94 3.00 16.72
CA GLY A 107 -4.80 3.11 17.64
C GLY A 107 -3.51 3.61 16.98
N MET A 108 -3.47 3.72 15.66
CA MET A 108 -2.26 4.06 14.91
C MET A 108 -2.30 5.45 14.27
N LEU A 109 -3.50 5.98 14.01
CA LEU A 109 -3.69 7.34 13.55
C LEU A 109 -3.47 8.29 14.73
N LYS A 110 -2.51 9.21 14.59
CA LYS A 110 -2.21 10.26 15.58
C LYS A 110 -2.96 11.53 15.25
#